data_AF-A0A919P1X6-F1
#
_entry.id   AF-A0A919P1X6-F1
#
_cell.length_a   1.000
_cell.length_b   1.000
_cell.length_c   1.000
_cell.angle_alpha   90.00
_cell.angle_beta   90.00
_cell.angle_gamma   90.00
#
_symmetry.space_group_name_H-M   'P 1'
#
loop_
_entity.id
_entity.type
_entity.pdbx_description
1 polymer ?
#
loop_
_entity_poly.entity_id
_entity_poly.type
_entity_poly.pdbx_seq_one_letter_code
_entity_poly.pdbx_strand_id
1 'polypeptide(L)'
;MAPAPEPHPPNGLLAALVPAGVLVQPEVALTRGLWWLLGLAGAADALDPLLVRGGIEPGHEPRWLTEVVGADRGRTDLECHWGRPAVAHVVVEAKIGHTLDVGQVAAYRHRLPDSGGLLAVLVPESRRHEADRVLAEYRVLFPDESVHLDVWTYDEVTRALADRLPDSPDVAQFAGLVAASRALDISPLTEAELTEDQPGRRDDIWRVVEQASSGLFGQRSPAGTDRYFEVRRFVELAPLPTSLVVGVGRKGRQVDAPRPWAWLRISDDTAFAHVAQRVLDDLHPSGTLREGQGLGVPLQIPPGRWGAAMIDTVRDQIVTTASAIVSAIDEALASEVASGPPDLHDAMAAVLGMPPFEPADLLDDCDLRKGDIERMVLEVTTVLFGGQRLYPQVRVDPDFDVVRYVQVTPFDTHVAIASGRKEHPSGRPEPRVWIRVHNDTRHAAIAFDVLEHLAPEQVARGTVGRAIPLAIPTGTPGPETLRRVHARIDEVRSAIRAAIYAAHREDSAEITR
;
A
#
# COMPACT_ATOMS: atom_id res chain seq x y z
N MET A 1 49.28 -12.51 37.18
CA MET A 1 48.24 -11.89 38.04
C MET A 1 47.57 -10.82 37.22
N ALA A 2 46.39 -11.11 36.67
CA ALA A 2 45.50 -10.07 36.16
C ALA A 2 44.89 -9.33 37.37
N PRO A 3 44.66 -8.01 37.28
CA PRO A 3 44.04 -7.27 38.38
C PRO A 3 42.61 -7.79 38.61
N ALA A 4 42.18 -7.77 39.87
CA ALA A 4 40.79 -8.04 40.23
C ALA A 4 39.87 -7.06 39.48
N PRO A 5 38.69 -7.49 39.01
CA PRO A 5 37.73 -6.57 38.42
C PRO A 5 37.36 -5.50 39.45
N GLU A 6 37.46 -4.24 39.06
CA GLU A 6 37.06 -3.10 39.90
C GLU A 6 35.58 -3.20 40.28
N PRO A 7 35.18 -2.67 41.46
CA PRO A 7 33.78 -2.61 41.86
C PRO A 7 32.98 -1.79 40.83
N HIS A 8 31.88 -2.36 40.37
CA HIS A 8 31.01 -1.80 39.33
C HIS A 8 30.65 -0.32 39.58
N PRO A 9 30.70 0.56 38.55
CA PRO A 9 30.23 1.94 38.66
C PRO A 9 28.69 1.98 38.90
N PRO A 10 28.14 3.10 39.42
CA PRO A 10 26.76 3.21 39.92
C PRO A 10 25.71 3.36 38.80
N ASN A 11 25.90 2.66 37.69
CA ASN A 11 25.11 2.83 36.49
C ASN A 11 24.17 1.63 36.35
N GLY A 12 22.94 1.77 36.85
CA GLY A 12 21.91 0.72 36.84
C GLY A 12 21.56 0.20 35.44
N LEU A 13 20.69 -0.82 35.38
CA LEU A 13 20.32 -1.57 34.17
C LEU A 13 20.11 -0.70 32.93
N LEU A 14 19.33 0.39 33.06
CA LEU A 14 19.07 1.29 31.93
C LEU A 14 20.34 1.96 31.39
N ALA A 15 21.29 2.34 32.25
CA ALA A 15 22.55 2.94 31.83
C ALA A 15 23.48 1.92 31.15
N ALA A 16 23.38 0.63 31.49
CA ALA A 16 24.07 -0.44 30.78
C ALA A 16 23.51 -0.68 29.37
N LEU A 17 22.24 -0.36 29.13
CA LEU A 17 21.59 -0.49 27.81
C LEU A 17 21.85 0.72 26.88
N VAL A 18 22.16 1.91 27.43
CA VAL A 18 22.34 3.17 26.65
C VAL A 18 23.46 3.12 25.59
N PRO A 19 24.68 2.60 25.85
CA PRO A 19 25.74 2.51 24.84
C PRO A 19 25.37 1.65 23.63
N ALA A 20 24.34 0.81 23.78
CA ALA A 20 23.87 -0.11 22.76
C ALA A 20 22.81 0.51 21.81
N GLY A 21 22.44 1.77 22.02
CA GLY A 21 21.42 2.50 21.27
C GLY A 21 20.00 2.22 21.77
N VAL A 22 19.18 3.27 21.90
CA VAL A 22 17.78 3.22 22.39
C VAL A 22 16.80 2.63 21.35
N LEU A 23 17.30 2.17 20.19
CA LEU A 23 16.52 1.63 19.06
C LEU A 23 16.76 0.13 18.86
N VAL A 24 16.81 -0.63 19.95
CA VAL A 24 17.02 -2.08 19.91
C VAL A 24 15.65 -2.77 19.99
N GLN A 25 15.48 -3.88 19.25
CA GLN A 25 14.26 -4.70 19.32
C GLN A 25 13.95 -5.08 20.77
N PRO A 26 12.68 -5.08 21.20
CA PRO A 26 12.30 -5.37 22.60
C PRO A 26 12.91 -6.65 23.15
N GLU A 27 12.94 -7.74 22.36
CA GLU A 27 13.53 -9.02 22.75
C GLU A 27 15.01 -8.91 23.10
N VAL A 28 15.79 -8.16 22.29
CA VAL A 28 17.23 -7.96 22.52
C VAL A 28 17.48 -7.07 23.74
N ALA A 29 16.65 -6.05 23.96
CA ALA A 29 16.76 -5.23 25.16
C ALA A 29 16.51 -6.06 26.43
N LEU A 30 15.54 -6.99 26.37
CA LEU A 30 15.21 -7.89 27.47
C LEU A 30 16.27 -8.95 27.72
N THR A 31 16.81 -9.60 26.69
CA THR A 31 17.84 -10.64 26.87
C THR A 31 19.17 -10.04 27.32
N ARG A 32 19.54 -8.84 26.87
CA ARG A 32 20.67 -8.07 27.42
C ARG A 32 20.45 -7.67 28.87
N GLY A 33 19.24 -7.23 29.21
CA GLY A 33 18.92 -6.88 30.58
C GLY A 33 18.99 -8.08 31.53
N LEU A 34 18.51 -9.23 31.06
CA LEU A 34 18.64 -10.50 31.78
C LEU A 34 20.11 -10.89 31.95
N TRP A 35 20.91 -10.85 30.87
CA TRP A 35 22.34 -11.12 30.91
C TRP A 35 23.07 -10.20 31.92
N TRP A 36 22.77 -8.90 31.92
CA TRP A 36 23.34 -7.95 32.87
C TRP A 36 23.01 -8.33 34.32
N LEU A 37 21.73 -8.62 34.60
CA LEU A 37 21.29 -9.00 35.95
C LEU A 37 21.94 -10.29 36.43
N LEU A 38 22.10 -11.29 35.55
CA LEU A 38 22.78 -12.55 35.87
C LEU A 38 24.29 -12.37 36.08
N GLY A 39 24.86 -11.28 35.58
CA GLY A 39 26.26 -10.89 35.82
C GLY A 39 26.49 -10.19 37.17
N LEU A 40 25.43 -9.82 37.90
CA LEU A 40 25.55 -9.21 39.23
C LEU A 40 25.99 -10.25 40.27
N ALA A 41 26.72 -9.79 41.28
CA ALA A 41 27.19 -10.64 42.36
C ALA A 41 26.00 -11.34 43.06
N GLY A 42 26.02 -12.68 43.11
CA GLY A 42 24.97 -13.49 43.75
C GLY A 42 23.75 -13.79 42.88
N ALA A 43 23.77 -13.44 41.59
CA ALA A 43 22.64 -13.66 40.68
C ALA A 43 22.90 -14.71 39.58
N ALA A 44 24.14 -15.21 39.44
CA ALA A 44 24.51 -16.14 38.37
C ALA A 44 23.70 -17.45 38.40
N ASP A 45 23.30 -17.89 39.60
CA ASP A 45 22.51 -19.10 39.88
C ASP A 45 21.01 -18.80 40.06
N ALA A 46 20.56 -17.59 39.72
CA ALA A 46 19.16 -17.19 39.91
C ALA A 46 18.19 -18.07 39.12
N LEU A 47 18.59 -18.57 37.95
CA LEU A 47 17.73 -19.39 37.08
C LEU A 47 17.85 -20.89 37.33
N ASP A 48 18.69 -21.33 38.28
CA ASP A 48 18.87 -22.75 38.60
C ASP A 48 17.56 -23.51 38.88
N PRO A 49 16.56 -22.94 39.59
CA PRO A 49 15.27 -23.61 39.77
C PRO A 49 14.54 -23.91 38.44
N LEU A 50 14.69 -23.04 37.44
CA LEU A 50 14.11 -23.25 36.10
C LEU A 50 14.90 -24.30 35.31
N LEU A 51 16.22 -24.34 35.48
CA LEU A 51 17.07 -25.38 34.88
C LEU A 51 16.69 -26.78 35.41
N VAL A 52 16.57 -26.91 36.74
CA VAL A 52 16.19 -28.16 37.41
C VAL A 52 14.80 -28.61 36.98
N ARG A 53 13.83 -27.68 36.91
CA ARG A 53 12.49 -27.97 36.37
C ARG A 53 12.56 -28.49 34.93
N GLY A 54 13.42 -27.87 34.10
CA GLY A 54 13.71 -28.28 32.74
C GLY A 54 14.50 -29.59 32.62
N GLY A 55 14.82 -30.28 33.73
CA GLY A 55 15.51 -31.56 33.72
C GLY A 55 17.04 -31.48 33.56
N ILE A 56 17.62 -30.29 33.71
CA ILE A 56 19.07 -30.09 33.67
C ILE A 56 19.60 -29.72 35.05
N GLU A 57 20.61 -30.45 35.50
CA GLU A 57 21.38 -30.11 36.70
C GLU A 57 22.34 -28.93 36.39
N PRO A 58 22.27 -27.81 37.14
CA PRO A 58 23.16 -26.67 36.95
C PRO A 58 24.63 -27.05 37.13
N GLY A 59 25.48 -26.64 36.19
CA GLY A 59 26.92 -26.83 36.29
C GLY A 59 27.59 -25.88 37.29
N HIS A 60 28.81 -26.22 37.71
CA HIS A 60 29.64 -25.29 38.49
C HIS A 60 30.06 -24.08 37.63
N GLU A 61 29.90 -22.88 38.20
CA GLU A 61 30.25 -21.60 37.57
C GLU A 61 29.54 -21.35 36.21
N PRO A 62 28.19 -21.30 36.18
CA PRO A 62 27.45 -21.04 34.95
C PRO A 62 27.78 -19.67 34.38
N ARG A 63 27.99 -19.59 33.07
CA ARG A 63 28.24 -18.34 32.36
C ARG A 63 27.13 -18.07 31.35
N TRP A 64 26.35 -17.05 31.64
CA TRP A 64 25.33 -16.55 30.73
C TRP A 64 25.94 -15.63 29.67
N LEU A 65 25.52 -15.84 28.43
CA LEU A 65 25.92 -15.09 27.24
C LEU A 65 24.67 -14.71 26.47
N THR A 66 24.65 -13.54 25.84
CA THR A 66 23.56 -13.11 24.95
C THR A 66 24.12 -12.82 23.56
N GLU A 67 23.28 -12.95 22.53
CA GLU A 67 23.63 -12.63 21.15
C GLU A 67 24.84 -13.41 20.62
N VAL A 68 24.95 -14.70 20.96
CA VAL A 68 26.09 -15.53 20.56
C VAL A 68 25.99 -15.91 19.09
N VAL A 69 26.90 -15.37 18.27
CA VAL A 69 27.00 -15.70 16.85
C VAL A 69 27.79 -16.99 16.67
N GLY A 70 27.13 -18.01 16.12
CA GLY A 70 27.78 -19.29 15.83
C GLY A 70 28.38 -19.37 14.43
N ALA A 71 28.95 -20.52 14.11
CA ALA A 71 29.62 -20.77 12.83
C ALA A 71 28.65 -20.69 11.62
N ASP A 72 27.37 -20.96 11.85
CA ASP A 72 26.26 -20.82 10.91
C ASP A 72 25.82 -19.36 10.69
N ARG A 73 26.44 -18.40 11.40
CA ARG A 73 26.03 -16.99 11.50
C ARG A 73 24.66 -16.78 12.16
N GLY A 74 24.05 -17.84 12.69
CA GLY A 74 22.88 -17.75 13.55
C GLY A 74 23.24 -17.08 14.86
N ARG A 75 22.34 -16.23 15.37
CA ARG A 75 22.50 -15.53 16.65
C ARG A 75 21.44 -16.06 17.62
N THR A 76 21.86 -16.57 18.76
CA THR A 76 20.98 -16.99 19.86
C THR A 76 20.67 -15.81 20.77
N ASP A 77 19.49 -15.80 21.36
CA ASP A 77 19.11 -14.73 22.29
C ASP A 77 19.87 -14.82 23.61
N LEU A 78 19.95 -16.03 24.20
CA LEU A 78 20.69 -16.29 25.43
C LEU A 78 21.20 -17.73 25.46
N GLU A 79 22.44 -17.94 25.92
CA GLU A 79 23.05 -19.24 26.16
C GLU A 79 23.64 -19.31 27.56
N CYS A 80 23.54 -20.47 28.22
CA CYS A 80 24.27 -20.75 29.46
C CYS A 80 25.34 -21.81 29.22
N HIS A 81 26.59 -21.46 29.55
CA HIS A 81 27.77 -22.28 29.31
C HIS A 81 28.39 -22.71 30.63
N TRP A 82 28.84 -23.96 30.70
CA TRP A 82 29.68 -24.45 31.78
C TRP A 82 30.56 -25.62 31.31
N GLY A 83 31.45 -26.10 32.18
CA GLY A 83 32.36 -27.21 31.89
C GLY A 83 33.75 -26.80 31.38
N ARG A 84 34.59 -27.80 31.08
CA ARG A 84 35.95 -27.62 30.53
C ARG A 84 36.20 -28.62 29.38
N PRO A 85 36.20 -28.18 28.11
CA PRO A 85 35.95 -26.81 27.65
C PRO A 85 34.52 -26.35 27.94
N ALA A 86 34.31 -25.03 28.05
CA ALA A 86 32.98 -24.47 28.27
C ALA A 86 32.12 -24.68 27.01
N VAL A 87 30.94 -25.28 27.18
CA VAL A 87 29.98 -25.55 26.11
C VAL A 87 28.58 -25.12 26.53
N ALA A 88 27.71 -24.81 25.57
CA ALA A 88 26.34 -24.38 25.83
C ALA A 88 25.50 -25.58 26.30
N HIS A 89 24.98 -25.54 27.52
CA HIS A 89 24.07 -26.56 28.03
C HIS A 89 22.61 -26.11 28.02
N VAL A 90 22.38 -24.81 27.88
CA VAL A 90 21.07 -24.19 27.80
C VAL A 90 21.10 -23.18 26.66
N VAL A 91 20.11 -23.24 25.79
CA VAL A 91 19.84 -22.20 24.80
C VAL A 91 18.42 -21.73 25.00
N VAL A 92 18.25 -20.40 25.07
CA VAL A 92 16.95 -19.78 25.27
C VAL A 92 16.62 -18.96 24.03
N GLU A 93 15.43 -19.20 23.49
CA GLU A 93 14.82 -18.36 22.46
C GLU A 93 13.79 -17.43 23.14
N ALA A 94 14.00 -16.13 23.07
CA ALA A 94 13.17 -15.14 23.76
C ALA A 94 12.22 -14.46 22.77
N LYS A 95 10.91 -14.55 23.01
CA LYS A 95 9.89 -13.88 22.19
C LYS A 95 9.01 -13.00 23.07
N ILE A 96 8.83 -11.73 22.67
CA ILE A 96 7.79 -10.88 23.27
C ILE A 96 6.67 -10.60 22.28
N GLY A 97 6.98 -10.01 21.12
CA GLY A 97 5.99 -9.62 20.12
C GLY A 97 6.09 -10.38 18.81
N HIS A 98 7.25 -10.98 18.51
CA HIS A 98 7.47 -11.70 17.25
C HIS A 98 6.82 -13.09 17.24
N THR A 99 6.58 -13.59 16.02
CA THR A 99 6.09 -14.95 15.78
C THR A 99 7.07 -15.97 16.35
N LEU A 100 6.54 -16.97 17.05
CA LEU A 100 7.29 -18.11 17.54
C LEU A 100 7.10 -19.29 16.58
N ASP A 101 8.20 -19.79 16.02
CA ASP A 101 8.20 -20.87 15.02
C ASP A 101 9.06 -22.06 15.45
N VAL A 102 8.65 -23.26 15.06
CA VAL A 102 9.37 -24.51 15.37
C VAL A 102 10.74 -24.52 14.73
N GLY A 103 10.88 -23.97 13.52
CA GLY A 103 12.15 -23.87 12.80
C GLY A 103 13.18 -23.02 13.55
N GLN A 104 12.76 -21.96 14.25
CA GLN A 104 13.66 -21.15 15.09
C GLN A 104 14.22 -21.98 16.24
N VAL A 105 13.36 -22.71 16.96
CA VAL A 105 13.80 -23.59 18.06
C VAL A 105 14.69 -24.72 17.53
N ALA A 106 14.30 -25.33 16.40
CA ALA A 106 15.04 -26.42 15.78
C ALA A 106 16.42 -26.01 15.29
N ALA A 107 16.55 -24.77 14.81
CA ALA A 107 17.83 -24.21 14.41
C ALA A 107 18.84 -24.25 15.56
N TYR A 108 18.43 -24.20 16.83
CA TYR A 108 19.37 -24.20 17.96
C TYR A 108 19.77 -25.56 18.48
N ARG A 109 19.22 -26.67 17.97
CA ARG A 109 19.61 -28.02 18.40
C ARG A 109 21.12 -28.25 18.29
N HIS A 110 21.75 -27.76 17.22
CA HIS A 110 23.18 -27.95 16.96
C HIS A 110 24.09 -27.16 17.91
N ARG A 111 23.53 -26.25 18.72
CA ARG A 111 24.27 -25.49 19.73
C ARG A 111 24.49 -26.29 21.01
N LEU A 112 23.60 -27.25 21.28
CA LEU A 112 23.72 -28.14 22.43
C LEU A 112 24.67 -29.32 22.12
N PRO A 113 25.39 -29.83 23.13
CA PRO A 113 26.18 -31.05 23.03
C PRO A 113 25.39 -32.25 22.52
N ASP A 114 26.11 -33.24 21.97
CA ASP A 114 25.55 -34.53 21.60
C ASP A 114 24.98 -35.28 22.81
N SER A 115 25.50 -35.01 24.01
CA SER A 115 24.99 -35.56 25.27
C SER A 115 23.67 -34.97 25.72
N GLY A 116 23.13 -33.98 25.00
CA GLY A 116 21.88 -33.31 25.34
C GLY A 116 22.06 -31.96 26.03
N GLY A 117 20.93 -31.36 26.39
CA GLY A 117 20.84 -30.03 27.01
C GLY A 117 19.41 -29.51 27.05
N LEU A 118 19.22 -28.25 27.42
CA LEU A 118 17.89 -27.61 27.48
C LEU A 118 17.72 -26.58 26.36
N LEU A 119 16.65 -26.74 25.59
CA LEU A 119 16.09 -25.66 24.77
C LEU A 119 14.90 -25.06 25.52
N ALA A 120 15.02 -23.80 25.92
CA ALA A 120 13.94 -23.08 26.58
C ALA A 120 13.36 -22.00 25.67
N VAL A 121 12.05 -21.78 25.74
CA VAL A 121 11.42 -20.61 25.12
C VAL A 121 11.01 -19.65 26.23
N LEU A 122 11.51 -18.41 26.18
CA LEU A 122 11.17 -17.36 27.13
C LEU A 122 10.11 -16.42 26.55
N VAL A 123 8.93 -16.39 27.17
CA VAL A 123 7.78 -15.61 26.69
C VAL A 123 7.05 -14.84 27.80
N PRO A 124 6.16 -13.89 27.48
CA PRO A 124 5.14 -13.43 28.42
C PRO A 124 4.26 -14.59 28.89
N GLU A 125 3.75 -14.54 30.13
CA GLU A 125 2.84 -15.56 30.67
C GLU A 125 1.61 -15.76 29.77
N SER A 126 1.08 -14.68 29.20
CA SER A 126 -0.03 -14.73 28.26
C SER A 126 0.24 -15.54 26.99
N ARG A 127 1.52 -15.73 26.62
CA ARG A 127 1.97 -16.50 25.44
C ARG A 127 2.43 -17.92 25.78
N ARG A 128 2.37 -18.37 27.05
CA ARG A 128 2.83 -19.70 27.46
C ARG A 128 2.25 -20.82 26.61
N HIS A 129 0.93 -20.82 26.40
CA HIS A 129 0.26 -21.85 25.60
C HIS A 129 0.76 -21.92 24.14
N GLU A 130 1.17 -20.79 23.55
CA GLU A 130 1.77 -20.79 22.21
C GLU A 130 3.14 -21.48 22.22
N ALA A 131 3.97 -21.16 23.22
CA ALA A 131 5.28 -21.78 23.39
C ALA A 131 5.18 -23.28 23.68
N ASP A 132 4.24 -23.70 24.54
CA ASP A 132 3.98 -25.12 24.80
C ASP A 132 3.61 -25.86 23.51
N ARG A 133 2.75 -25.28 22.68
CA ARG A 133 2.37 -25.86 21.39
C ARG A 133 3.56 -25.99 20.44
N VAL A 134 4.39 -24.96 20.34
CA VAL A 134 5.59 -24.98 19.48
C VAL A 134 6.58 -26.05 19.96
N LEU A 135 6.80 -26.17 21.27
CA LEU A 135 7.68 -27.20 21.81
C LEU A 135 7.11 -28.62 21.66
N ALA A 136 5.78 -28.78 21.77
CA ALA A 136 5.12 -30.06 21.49
C ALA A 136 5.26 -30.46 20.02
N GLU A 137 5.08 -29.51 19.08
CA GLU A 137 5.29 -29.74 17.65
C GLU A 137 6.75 -30.04 17.32
N TYR A 138 7.69 -29.30 17.92
CA TYR A 138 9.12 -29.59 17.84
C TYR A 138 9.42 -31.02 18.25
N ARG A 139 8.87 -31.49 19.39
CA ARG A 139 9.08 -32.87 19.87
C ARG A 139 8.58 -33.92 18.88
N VAL A 140 7.45 -33.68 18.22
CA VAL A 140 6.90 -34.59 17.21
C VAL A 140 7.81 -34.67 15.98
N LEU A 141 8.36 -33.53 15.54
CA LEU A 141 9.23 -33.44 14.37
C LEU A 141 10.67 -33.91 14.67
N PHE A 142 11.15 -33.72 15.89
CA PHE A 142 12.51 -33.99 16.34
C PHE A 142 12.50 -34.80 17.66
N PRO A 143 12.34 -36.14 17.61
CA PRO A 143 12.14 -36.98 18.79
C PRO A 143 13.43 -37.29 19.57
N ASP A 144 14.34 -36.31 19.70
CA ASP A 144 15.60 -36.48 20.41
C ASP A 144 15.42 -36.33 21.93
N GLU A 145 15.28 -37.45 22.63
CA GLU A 145 15.08 -37.49 24.08
C GLU A 145 16.24 -36.90 24.90
N SER A 146 17.44 -36.74 24.31
CA SER A 146 18.55 -36.09 25.01
C SER A 146 18.36 -34.57 25.15
N VAL A 147 17.45 -33.98 24.37
CA VAL A 147 17.15 -32.56 24.41
C VAL A 147 15.93 -32.35 25.28
N HIS A 148 16.12 -31.68 26.41
CA HIS A 148 15.04 -31.24 27.27
C HIS A 148 14.42 -29.95 26.73
N LEU A 149 13.12 -29.77 26.98
CA LEU A 149 12.34 -28.62 26.50
C LEU A 149 11.61 -28.02 27.69
N ASP A 150 11.62 -26.70 27.82
CA ASP A 150 10.84 -25.99 28.84
C ASP A 150 10.33 -24.64 28.33
N VAL A 151 9.21 -24.18 28.90
CA VAL A 151 8.70 -22.83 28.67
C VAL A 151 8.93 -22.00 29.91
N TRP A 152 9.73 -20.96 29.75
CA TRP A 152 9.98 -19.97 30.78
C TRP A 152 9.13 -18.74 30.53
N THR A 153 8.68 -18.11 31.60
CA THR A 153 8.02 -16.81 31.47
C THR A 153 8.83 -15.69 32.09
N TYR A 154 8.72 -14.49 31.54
CA TYR A 154 9.40 -13.33 32.12
C TYR A 154 8.94 -13.08 33.57
N ASP A 155 7.74 -13.52 33.97
CA ASP A 155 7.28 -13.44 35.35
C ASP A 155 8.02 -14.43 36.25
N GLU A 156 8.29 -15.65 35.77
CA GLU A 156 9.11 -16.64 36.47
C GLU A 156 10.56 -16.17 36.60
N VAL A 157 11.15 -15.69 35.51
CA VAL A 157 12.53 -15.18 35.48
C VAL A 157 12.68 -13.96 36.40
N THR A 158 11.74 -13.01 36.34
CA THR A 158 11.77 -11.82 37.20
C THR A 158 11.63 -12.21 38.67
N ARG A 159 10.78 -13.19 39.00
CA ARG A 159 10.64 -13.69 40.38
C ARG A 159 11.93 -14.36 40.86
N ALA A 160 12.51 -15.22 40.05
CA ALA A 160 13.75 -15.91 40.38
C ALA A 160 14.92 -14.92 40.60
N LEU A 161 14.99 -13.86 39.80
CA LEU A 161 15.93 -12.75 40.00
C LEU A 161 15.64 -11.97 41.28
N ALA A 162 14.37 -11.66 41.57
CA ALA A 162 13.98 -10.96 42.80
C ALA A 162 14.30 -11.75 44.06
N ASP A 163 14.17 -13.08 44.02
CA ASP A 163 14.52 -13.96 45.14
C ASP A 163 16.03 -13.93 45.46
N ARG A 164 16.88 -13.72 44.44
CA ARG A 164 18.34 -13.62 44.60
C ARG A 164 18.85 -12.20 44.83
N LEU A 165 18.16 -11.21 44.28
CA LEU A 165 18.48 -9.80 44.38
C LEU A 165 17.29 -9.04 45.00
N PRO A 166 16.99 -9.30 46.29
CA PRO A 166 15.86 -8.66 46.96
C PRO A 166 16.03 -7.13 46.98
N ASP A 167 14.93 -6.41 46.77
CA ASP A 167 14.88 -4.94 46.74
C ASP A 167 15.79 -4.27 45.70
N SER A 168 16.26 -5.03 44.69
CA SER A 168 17.12 -4.48 43.65
C SER A 168 16.36 -3.52 42.72
N PRO A 169 16.80 -2.26 42.57
CA PRO A 169 16.20 -1.32 41.63
C PRO A 169 16.38 -1.77 40.17
N ASP A 170 17.42 -2.55 39.86
CA ASP A 170 17.66 -3.07 38.52
C ASP A 170 16.65 -4.17 38.14
N VAL A 171 16.24 -5.00 39.10
CA VAL A 171 15.17 -5.99 38.90
C VAL A 171 13.83 -5.27 38.69
N ALA A 172 13.57 -4.20 39.43
CA ALA A 172 12.37 -3.37 39.23
C ALA A 172 12.37 -2.68 37.84
N GLN A 173 13.51 -2.17 37.38
CA GLN A 173 13.67 -1.62 36.03
C GLN A 173 13.44 -2.68 34.95
N PHE A 174 13.95 -3.90 35.14
CA PHE A 174 13.72 -5.02 34.23
C PHE A 174 12.25 -5.40 34.14
N ALA A 175 11.57 -5.51 35.29
CA ALA A 175 10.13 -5.77 35.33
C ALA A 175 9.34 -4.67 34.59
N GLY A 176 9.73 -3.40 34.75
CA GLY A 176 9.17 -2.27 34.02
C GLY A 176 9.40 -2.36 32.51
N LEU A 177 10.60 -2.78 32.08
CA LEU A 177 10.91 -3.00 30.67
C LEU A 177 10.07 -4.14 30.09
N VAL A 178 9.94 -5.28 30.79
CA VAL A 178 9.06 -6.39 30.40
C VAL A 178 7.61 -5.89 30.23
N ALA A 179 7.10 -5.11 31.18
CA ALA A 179 5.74 -4.57 31.12
C ALA A 179 5.56 -3.61 29.93
N ALA A 180 6.52 -2.71 29.68
CA ALA A 180 6.49 -1.80 28.54
C ALA A 180 6.55 -2.56 27.21
N SER A 181 7.42 -3.56 27.09
CA SER A 181 7.54 -4.38 25.89
C SER A 181 6.28 -5.23 25.64
N ARG A 182 5.63 -5.74 26.69
CA ARG A 182 4.32 -6.42 26.57
C ARG A 182 3.22 -5.47 26.07
N ALA A 183 3.21 -4.23 26.53
CA ALA A 183 2.23 -3.24 26.07
C ALA A 183 2.39 -2.88 24.58
N LEU A 184 3.60 -3.05 24.03
CA LEU A 184 3.88 -2.88 22.60
C LEU A 184 3.44 -4.07 21.74
N ASP A 185 3.13 -5.22 22.36
CA ASP A 185 2.53 -6.35 21.66
C ASP A 185 1.01 -6.15 21.48
N ILE A 186 0.40 -6.99 20.63
CA ILE A 186 -1.04 -7.00 20.35
C ILE A 186 -1.56 -8.38 20.72
N SER A 187 -2.41 -8.43 21.75
CA SER A 187 -3.03 -9.67 22.21
C SER A 187 -4.01 -10.22 21.16
N PRO A 188 -4.21 -11.56 21.11
CA PRO A 188 -5.10 -12.17 20.13
C PRO A 188 -6.48 -11.54 20.11
N LEU A 189 -7.00 -11.37 18.89
CA LEU A 189 -8.33 -10.87 18.64
C LEU A 189 -9.27 -12.04 18.38
N THR A 190 -10.44 -12.04 19.01
CA THR A 190 -11.53 -12.97 18.69
C THR A 190 -12.21 -12.57 17.38
N GLU A 191 -12.95 -13.49 16.77
CA GLU A 191 -13.73 -13.19 15.56
C GLU A 191 -14.71 -12.02 15.77
N ALA A 192 -15.33 -11.94 16.95
CA ALA A 192 -16.24 -10.85 17.28
C ALA A 192 -15.52 -9.51 17.44
N GLU A 193 -14.30 -9.48 17.98
CA GLU A 193 -13.53 -8.24 18.10
C GLU A 193 -13.06 -7.70 16.74
N LEU A 194 -13.04 -8.53 15.69
CA LEU A 194 -12.66 -8.15 14.33
C LEU A 194 -13.79 -7.49 13.54
N THR A 195 -15.00 -7.42 14.08
CA THR A 195 -16.16 -6.81 13.44
C THR A 195 -16.51 -5.44 14.02
N GLU A 196 -17.01 -4.54 13.16
CA GLU A 196 -17.25 -3.10 13.44
C GLU A 196 -18.25 -2.83 14.58
N ASP A 197 -19.03 -3.83 14.99
CA ASP A 197 -19.97 -3.80 16.11
C ASP A 197 -19.28 -3.95 17.48
N GLN A 198 -18.01 -4.36 17.52
CA GLN A 198 -17.19 -4.45 18.73
C GLN A 198 -16.03 -3.45 18.71
N PRO A 199 -16.27 -2.17 19.09
CA PRO A 199 -15.25 -1.13 19.01
C PRO A 199 -14.15 -1.22 20.06
N GLY A 200 -14.28 -2.11 21.05
CA GLY A 200 -13.35 -2.20 22.20
C GLY A 200 -11.89 -2.49 21.83
N ARG A 201 -11.63 -3.03 20.64
CA ARG A 201 -10.28 -3.37 20.14
C ARG A 201 -9.89 -2.64 18.86
N ARG A 202 -10.59 -1.55 18.49
CA ARG A 202 -10.31 -0.78 17.27
C ARG A 202 -8.85 -0.34 17.18
N ASP A 203 -8.28 0.16 18.27
CA ASP A 203 -6.91 0.70 18.26
C ASP A 203 -5.85 -0.39 18.07
N ASP A 204 -6.11 -1.61 18.55
CA ASP A 204 -5.26 -2.77 18.27
C ASP A 204 -5.32 -3.18 16.80
N ILE A 205 -6.51 -3.15 16.19
CA ILE A 205 -6.69 -3.40 14.76
C ILE A 205 -5.96 -2.34 13.92
N TRP A 206 -6.06 -1.07 14.32
CA TRP A 206 -5.28 0.00 13.70
C TRP A 206 -3.78 -0.25 13.84
N ARG A 207 -3.28 -0.66 15.01
CA ARG A 207 -1.87 -1.00 15.20
C ARG A 207 -1.41 -2.14 14.27
N VAL A 208 -2.22 -3.19 14.09
CA VAL A 208 -1.93 -4.26 13.13
C VAL A 208 -1.80 -3.68 11.71
N VAL A 209 -2.81 -2.95 11.25
CA VAL A 209 -2.86 -2.36 9.91
C VAL A 209 -1.73 -1.35 9.67
N GLU A 210 -1.44 -0.52 10.66
CA GLU A 210 -0.39 0.49 10.62
C GLU A 210 1.00 -0.16 10.52
N GLN A 211 1.27 -1.18 11.33
CA GLN A 211 2.56 -1.88 11.28
C GLN A 211 2.71 -2.69 10.00
N ALA A 212 1.64 -3.34 9.53
CA ALA A 212 1.64 -4.11 8.28
C ALA A 212 1.90 -3.23 7.05
N SER A 213 1.35 -2.01 7.02
CA SER A 213 1.54 -1.07 5.92
C SER A 213 2.82 -0.22 6.03
N SER A 214 3.43 -0.14 7.21
CA SER A 214 4.61 0.71 7.45
C SER A 214 5.84 0.24 6.67
N GLY A 215 6.41 1.16 5.89
CA GLY A 215 7.65 0.91 5.14
C GLY A 215 7.47 0.06 3.88
N LEU A 216 6.24 -0.22 3.47
CA LEU A 216 5.95 -0.81 2.16
C LEU A 216 6.08 0.25 1.06
N PHE A 217 6.74 -0.11 -0.05
CA PHE A 217 6.81 0.61 -1.33
C PHE A 217 7.30 2.07 -1.32
N GLY A 218 7.95 2.56 -0.26
CA GLY A 218 8.62 3.86 -0.28
C GLY A 218 8.37 4.71 0.97
N GLN A 219 8.26 6.03 0.78
CA GLN A 219 8.17 7.00 1.89
C GLN A 219 7.03 6.67 2.85
N ARG A 220 7.24 7.00 4.12
CA ARG A 220 6.28 6.75 5.19
C ARG A 220 5.11 7.73 5.05
N SER A 221 4.08 7.38 4.28
CA SER A 221 2.89 8.24 4.15
C SER A 221 2.20 8.37 5.52
N PRO A 222 1.85 9.60 5.93
CA PRO A 222 1.28 9.82 7.25
C PRO A 222 -0.10 9.17 7.38
N ALA A 223 -0.39 8.67 8.57
CA ALA A 223 -1.75 8.31 8.94
C ALA A 223 -2.66 9.53 8.85
N GLY A 224 -3.90 9.32 8.43
CA GLY A 224 -4.87 10.39 8.30
C GLY A 224 -6.30 9.87 8.35
N THR A 225 -7.25 10.73 8.05
CA THR A 225 -8.66 10.37 7.90
C THR A 225 -9.14 10.84 6.54
N ASP A 226 -10.19 10.24 6.00
CA ASP A 226 -10.82 10.73 4.76
C ASP A 226 -12.35 10.58 4.82
N ARG A 227 -13.03 10.74 3.68
CA ARG A 227 -14.50 10.61 3.60
C ARG A 227 -15.01 9.20 3.90
N TYR A 228 -14.15 8.19 3.84
CA TYR A 228 -14.52 6.78 3.95
C TYR A 228 -14.01 6.11 5.22
N PHE A 229 -12.80 6.40 5.68
CA PHE A 229 -12.19 5.78 6.85
C PHE A 229 -12.03 6.74 8.03
N GLU A 230 -12.24 6.22 9.24
CA GLU A 230 -11.88 6.86 10.50
C GLU A 230 -10.38 7.10 10.58
N VAL A 231 -9.58 6.07 10.26
CA VAL A 231 -8.12 6.17 10.17
C VAL A 231 -7.63 5.37 8.96
N ARG A 232 -6.69 5.94 8.20
CA ARG A 232 -6.15 5.31 6.99
C ARG A 232 -4.68 5.66 6.75
N ARG A 233 -4.02 4.81 5.96
CA ARG A 233 -2.73 5.04 5.31
C ARG A 233 -2.86 4.94 3.80
N PHE A 234 -1.99 5.66 3.09
CA PHE A 234 -1.73 5.41 1.68
C PHE A 234 -0.51 4.52 1.56
N VAL A 235 -0.57 3.57 0.64
CA VAL A 235 0.55 2.75 0.17
C VAL A 235 0.78 3.17 -1.28
N GLU A 236 1.80 3.99 -1.49
CA GLU A 236 2.19 4.48 -2.82
C GLU A 236 2.85 3.34 -3.61
N LEU A 237 2.44 3.12 -4.85
CA LEU A 237 2.99 2.06 -5.70
C LEU A 237 4.08 2.63 -6.62
N ALA A 238 5.10 3.23 -6.02
CA ALA A 238 6.18 3.88 -6.75
C ALA A 238 6.91 2.89 -7.69
N PRO A 239 7.32 3.33 -8.89
CA PRO A 239 7.29 4.70 -9.42
C PRO A 239 5.95 5.12 -10.07
N LEU A 240 4.94 4.24 -10.08
CA LEU A 240 3.65 4.55 -10.70
C LEU A 240 2.89 5.59 -9.85
N PRO A 241 2.24 6.60 -10.45
CA PRO A 241 1.46 7.62 -9.74
C PRO A 241 0.12 7.09 -9.19
N THR A 242 0.11 5.88 -8.62
CA THR A 242 -1.07 5.23 -8.05
C THR A 242 -0.86 4.89 -6.58
N SER A 243 -1.95 4.72 -5.85
CA SER A 243 -1.90 4.42 -4.42
C SER A 243 -3.07 3.55 -3.98
N LEU A 244 -2.75 2.64 -3.06
CA LEU A 244 -3.70 1.85 -2.29
C LEU A 244 -4.02 2.58 -0.98
N VAL A 245 -5.28 2.55 -0.57
CA VAL A 245 -5.69 3.03 0.75
C VAL A 245 -5.89 1.82 1.65
N VAL A 246 -5.24 1.83 2.80
CA VAL A 246 -5.42 0.83 3.85
C VAL A 246 -6.07 1.52 5.03
N GLY A 247 -7.27 1.11 5.43
CA GLY A 247 -8.09 1.84 6.38
C GLY A 247 -8.75 0.97 7.43
N VAL A 248 -9.03 1.58 8.58
CA VAL A 248 -9.77 0.99 9.70
C VAL A 248 -10.95 1.87 10.04
N GLY A 249 -12.10 1.24 10.24
CA GLY A 249 -13.34 1.87 10.69
C GLY A 249 -13.98 2.69 9.58
N ARG A 250 -14.99 2.14 8.92
CA ARG A 250 -15.67 2.86 7.84
C ARG A 250 -16.66 3.89 8.37
N LYS A 251 -16.72 5.04 7.70
CA LYS A 251 -17.69 6.12 7.92
C LYS A 251 -18.96 5.82 7.12
N GLY A 252 -20.13 6.22 7.67
CA GLY A 252 -21.42 6.00 7.01
C GLY A 252 -21.97 4.57 7.12
N ARG A 253 -21.69 3.90 8.25
CA ARG A 253 -22.09 2.51 8.53
C ARG A 253 -23.58 2.27 8.27
N GLN A 254 -23.91 1.29 7.42
CA GLN A 254 -25.24 0.70 7.35
C GLN A 254 -25.31 -0.49 8.30
N VAL A 255 -26.39 -0.58 9.09
CA VAL A 255 -26.52 -1.46 10.27
C VAL A 255 -26.76 -2.93 9.88
N ASP A 256 -26.91 -3.24 8.60
CA ASP A 256 -27.60 -4.46 8.18
C ASP A 256 -26.74 -5.75 8.23
N ALA A 257 -25.43 -5.66 8.50
CA ALA A 257 -24.59 -6.83 8.81
C ALA A 257 -23.28 -6.45 9.53
N PRO A 258 -22.73 -7.31 10.41
CA PRO A 258 -21.39 -7.13 10.97
C PRO A 258 -20.37 -7.16 9.84
N ARG A 259 -19.57 -6.10 9.75
CA ARG A 259 -18.51 -5.94 8.73
C ARG A 259 -17.14 -5.94 9.41
N PRO A 260 -16.08 -6.38 8.71
CA PRO A 260 -14.73 -6.33 9.25
C PRO A 260 -14.28 -4.87 9.45
N TRP A 261 -13.42 -4.64 10.44
CA TRP A 261 -12.87 -3.32 10.72
C TRP A 261 -11.89 -2.79 9.66
N ALA A 262 -11.07 -3.68 9.09
CA ALA A 262 -9.92 -3.33 8.26
C ALA A 262 -10.19 -3.59 6.77
N TRP A 263 -9.78 -2.65 5.93
CA TRP A 263 -10.07 -2.67 4.50
C TRP A 263 -8.89 -2.16 3.68
N LEU A 264 -8.77 -2.67 2.47
CA LEU A 264 -7.95 -2.13 1.40
C LEU A 264 -8.88 -1.53 0.34
N ARG A 265 -8.54 -0.37 -0.23
CA ARG A 265 -9.39 0.39 -1.15
C ARG A 265 -8.58 1.08 -2.25
N ILE A 266 -9.15 1.14 -3.45
CA ILE A 266 -8.73 2.02 -4.54
C ILE A 266 -9.80 3.09 -4.77
N SER A 267 -9.40 4.36 -4.75
CA SER A 267 -10.28 5.49 -5.10
C SER A 267 -10.49 5.56 -6.61
N ASP A 268 -11.66 5.99 -7.07
CA ASP A 268 -11.90 6.24 -8.51
C ASP A 268 -11.01 7.39 -9.02
N ASP A 269 -10.62 8.31 -8.14
CA ASP A 269 -9.79 9.48 -8.45
C ASP A 269 -8.28 9.18 -8.59
N THR A 270 -7.85 7.94 -8.31
CA THR A 270 -6.42 7.55 -8.36
C THR A 270 -6.00 7.23 -9.80
N ALA A 271 -4.75 7.53 -10.19
CA ALA A 271 -4.27 7.11 -11.51
C ALA A 271 -4.35 5.58 -11.66
N PHE A 272 -4.70 5.13 -12.87
CA PHE A 272 -4.90 3.71 -13.19
C PHE A 272 -6.01 3.01 -12.38
N ALA A 273 -6.95 3.77 -11.79
CA ALA A 273 -8.00 3.22 -10.93
C ALA A 273 -8.75 2.05 -11.58
N HIS A 274 -9.19 2.17 -12.84
CA HIS A 274 -9.93 1.09 -13.49
C HIS A 274 -9.13 -0.23 -13.59
N VAL A 275 -7.84 -0.16 -13.93
CA VAL A 275 -6.95 -1.34 -13.99
C VAL A 275 -6.76 -1.92 -12.59
N ALA A 276 -6.44 -1.08 -11.60
CA ALA A 276 -6.20 -1.52 -10.23
C ALA A 276 -7.46 -2.12 -9.57
N GLN A 277 -8.64 -1.55 -9.83
CA GLN A 277 -9.93 -2.06 -9.33
C GLN A 277 -10.29 -3.40 -9.93
N ARG A 278 -9.97 -3.63 -11.21
CA ARG A 278 -10.18 -4.94 -11.84
C ARG A 278 -9.33 -6.03 -11.17
N VAL A 279 -8.07 -5.73 -10.85
CA VAL A 279 -7.22 -6.66 -10.08
C VAL A 279 -7.83 -6.99 -8.73
N LEU A 280 -8.41 -5.99 -8.05
CA LEU A 280 -9.11 -6.20 -6.78
C LEU A 280 -10.32 -7.13 -6.93
N ASP A 281 -11.15 -6.92 -7.95
CA ASP A 281 -12.28 -7.80 -8.25
C ASP A 281 -11.82 -9.22 -8.60
N ASP A 282 -10.75 -9.37 -9.40
CA ASP A 282 -10.22 -10.67 -9.82
C ASP A 282 -9.63 -11.47 -8.65
N LEU A 283 -8.91 -10.80 -7.74
CA LEU A 283 -8.37 -11.42 -6.52
C LEU A 283 -9.46 -11.73 -5.49
N HIS A 284 -10.56 -10.99 -5.50
CA HIS A 284 -11.61 -11.08 -4.48
C HIS A 284 -13.05 -11.03 -5.06
N PRO A 285 -13.43 -11.99 -5.93
CA PRO A 285 -14.64 -11.92 -6.78
C PRO A 285 -15.98 -11.88 -6.04
N SER A 286 -15.99 -12.09 -4.72
CA SER A 286 -17.19 -11.99 -3.88
C SER A 286 -16.98 -11.17 -2.61
N GLY A 287 -15.78 -10.59 -2.46
CA GLY A 287 -15.39 -9.81 -1.28
C GLY A 287 -15.28 -8.31 -1.55
N THR A 288 -15.35 -7.89 -2.82
CA THR A 288 -15.30 -6.47 -3.15
C THR A 288 -16.62 -5.77 -2.89
N LEU A 289 -16.49 -4.49 -2.59
CA LEU A 289 -17.61 -3.65 -2.23
C LEU A 289 -17.37 -2.25 -2.79
N ARG A 290 -18.31 -1.81 -3.63
CA ARG A 290 -18.30 -0.47 -4.21
C ARG A 290 -19.09 0.49 -3.31
N GLU A 291 -18.39 1.45 -2.72
CA GLU A 291 -18.98 2.44 -1.81
C GLU A 291 -18.34 3.82 -1.96
N GLY A 292 -19.21 4.80 -2.22
CA GLY A 292 -18.76 6.11 -2.69
C GLY A 292 -18.01 5.98 -4.01
N GLN A 293 -17.00 6.84 -4.20
CA GLN A 293 -16.13 6.86 -5.38
C GLN A 293 -14.92 5.93 -5.16
N GLY A 294 -15.13 4.61 -5.21
CA GLY A 294 -14.05 3.63 -5.11
C GLY A 294 -14.51 2.20 -4.78
N LEU A 295 -13.55 1.28 -4.90
CA LEU A 295 -13.74 -0.16 -4.65
C LEU A 295 -12.89 -0.59 -3.46
N GLY A 296 -13.49 -1.30 -2.50
CA GLY A 296 -12.81 -1.80 -1.32
C GLY A 296 -12.96 -3.32 -1.14
N VAL A 297 -11.99 -3.93 -0.47
CA VAL A 297 -11.98 -5.33 -0.05
C VAL A 297 -11.60 -5.41 1.43
N PRO A 298 -12.22 -6.31 2.23
CA PRO A 298 -11.85 -6.49 3.61
C PRO A 298 -10.48 -7.16 3.75
N LEU A 299 -9.66 -6.66 4.67
CA LEU A 299 -8.41 -7.31 5.07
C LEU A 299 -8.71 -8.43 6.07
N GLN A 300 -8.13 -9.60 5.82
CA GLN A 300 -8.27 -10.75 6.71
C GLN A 300 -7.24 -10.64 7.84
N ILE A 301 -7.72 -10.47 9.06
CA ILE A 301 -6.88 -10.55 10.26
C ILE A 301 -7.19 -11.91 10.92
N PRO A 302 -6.19 -12.78 11.13
CA PRO A 302 -6.46 -14.13 11.62
C PRO A 302 -6.86 -14.10 13.10
N PRO A 303 -8.06 -14.58 13.47
CA PRO A 303 -8.49 -14.60 14.86
C PRO A 303 -7.64 -15.57 15.70
N GLY A 304 -7.50 -15.27 16.99
CA GLY A 304 -6.74 -16.10 17.93
C GLY A 304 -5.23 -16.11 17.72
N ARG A 305 -4.69 -15.28 16.82
CA ARG A 305 -3.25 -15.14 16.56
C ARG A 305 -2.68 -13.89 17.22
N TRP A 306 -1.40 -13.94 17.57
CA TRP A 306 -0.66 -12.81 18.16
C TRP A 306 -0.32 -11.73 17.14
N GLY A 307 0.01 -10.55 17.65
CA GLY A 307 0.30 -9.32 16.89
C GLY A 307 1.16 -9.53 15.65
N ALA A 308 2.34 -10.13 15.79
CA ALA A 308 3.23 -10.36 14.65
C ALA A 308 2.59 -11.21 13.55
N ALA A 309 1.94 -12.33 13.89
CA ALA A 309 1.28 -13.17 12.90
C ALA A 309 0.11 -12.45 12.21
N MET A 310 -0.63 -11.60 12.95
CA MET A 310 -1.67 -10.74 12.37
C MET A 310 -1.07 -9.71 11.40
N ILE A 311 0.02 -9.05 11.80
CA ILE A 311 0.74 -8.05 11.00
C ILE A 311 1.29 -8.68 9.72
N ASP A 312 1.96 -9.83 9.82
CA ASP A 312 2.53 -10.53 8.68
C ASP A 312 1.44 -10.96 7.69
N THR A 313 0.33 -11.51 8.19
CA THR A 313 -0.81 -11.91 7.35
C THR A 313 -1.42 -10.72 6.60
N VAL A 314 -1.59 -9.57 7.27
CA VAL A 314 -2.11 -8.35 6.62
C VAL A 314 -1.08 -7.78 5.65
N ARG A 315 0.20 -7.81 6.00
CA ARG A 315 1.29 -7.33 5.15
C ARG A 315 1.35 -8.14 3.86
N ASP A 316 1.27 -9.46 3.94
CA ASP A 316 1.28 -10.35 2.78
C ASP A 316 0.11 -10.08 1.84
N GLN A 317 -1.09 -9.82 2.40
CA GLN A 317 -2.25 -9.40 1.60
C GLN A 317 -1.99 -8.07 0.88
N ILE A 318 -1.47 -7.06 1.57
CA ILE A 318 -1.16 -5.76 0.97
C ILE A 318 -0.11 -5.91 -0.13
N VAL A 319 0.98 -6.65 0.14
CA VAL A 319 2.07 -6.88 -0.82
C VAL A 319 1.57 -7.64 -2.04
N THR A 320 0.81 -8.73 -1.84
CA THR A 320 0.26 -9.53 -2.94
C THR A 320 -0.62 -8.67 -3.86
N THR A 321 -1.55 -7.92 -3.27
CA THR A 321 -2.46 -7.04 -4.03
C THR A 321 -1.70 -5.91 -4.71
N ALA A 322 -0.77 -5.26 -4.01
CA ALA A 322 0.05 -4.18 -4.58
C ALA A 322 0.90 -4.67 -5.74
N SER A 323 1.59 -5.80 -5.60
CA SER A 323 2.40 -6.39 -6.67
C SER A 323 1.54 -6.79 -7.87
N ALA A 324 0.36 -7.39 -7.65
CA ALA A 324 -0.56 -7.72 -8.73
C ALA A 324 -1.05 -6.47 -9.48
N ILE A 325 -1.36 -5.39 -8.76
CA ILE A 325 -1.75 -4.11 -9.37
C ILE A 325 -0.61 -3.52 -10.20
N VAL A 326 0.61 -3.48 -9.66
CA VAL A 326 1.79 -2.97 -10.39
C VAL A 326 1.99 -3.77 -11.68
N SER A 327 1.98 -5.11 -11.60
CA SER A 327 2.13 -5.96 -12.78
C SER A 327 1.03 -5.73 -13.81
N ALA A 328 -0.23 -5.61 -13.39
CA ALA A 328 -1.34 -5.35 -14.30
C ALA A 328 -1.23 -3.97 -14.98
N ILE A 329 -0.77 -2.95 -14.25
CA ILE A 329 -0.55 -1.61 -14.82
C ILE A 329 0.60 -1.66 -15.82
N ASP A 330 1.73 -2.30 -15.50
CA ASP A 330 2.86 -2.44 -16.41
C ASP A 330 2.48 -3.20 -17.69
N GLU A 331 1.69 -4.27 -17.56
CA GLU A 331 1.14 -5.01 -18.71
C GLU A 331 0.19 -4.16 -19.55
N ALA A 332 -0.68 -3.37 -18.91
CA ALA A 332 -1.60 -2.46 -19.59
C ALA A 332 -0.85 -1.31 -20.30
N LEU A 333 0.20 -0.75 -19.68
CA LEU A 333 1.09 0.21 -20.32
C LEU A 333 1.80 -0.40 -21.54
N ALA A 334 2.33 -1.62 -21.43
CA ALA A 334 3.01 -2.28 -22.54
C ALA A 334 2.05 -2.63 -23.69
N SER A 335 0.86 -3.13 -23.37
CA SER A 335 -0.10 -3.63 -24.36
C SER A 335 -0.97 -2.55 -24.98
N GLU A 336 -1.40 -1.55 -24.22
CA GLU A 336 -2.31 -0.49 -24.69
C GLU A 336 -1.59 0.80 -25.04
N VAL A 337 -0.53 1.18 -24.32
CA VAL A 337 0.17 2.46 -24.54
C VAL A 337 1.34 2.29 -25.50
N ALA A 338 2.28 1.40 -25.21
CA ALA A 338 3.49 1.23 -26.02
C ALA A 338 3.20 0.70 -27.44
N SER A 339 2.08 0.00 -27.63
CA SER A 339 1.59 -0.43 -28.95
C SER A 339 0.94 0.69 -29.77
N GLY A 340 0.62 1.82 -29.13
CA GLY A 340 0.02 2.99 -29.74
C GLY A 340 1.03 3.92 -30.42
N PRO A 341 0.54 4.99 -31.08
CA PRO A 341 1.38 6.00 -31.70
C PRO A 341 2.29 6.69 -30.68
N PRO A 342 3.61 6.82 -30.94
CA PRO A 342 4.57 7.37 -29.96
C PRO A 342 4.23 8.78 -29.45
N ASP A 343 3.63 9.61 -30.28
CA ASP A 343 3.17 10.96 -29.95
C ASP A 343 1.98 10.99 -28.98
N LEU A 344 1.29 9.86 -28.81
CA LEU A 344 0.15 9.70 -27.91
C LEU A 344 0.50 8.96 -26.60
N HIS A 345 1.72 8.48 -26.40
CA HIS A 345 2.05 7.61 -25.25
C HIS A 345 1.69 8.25 -23.90
N ASP A 346 2.11 9.49 -23.64
CA ASP A 346 1.82 10.18 -22.38
C ASP A 346 0.31 10.41 -22.18
N ALA A 347 -0.38 10.82 -23.25
CA ALA A 347 -1.82 11.07 -23.25
C ALA A 347 -2.60 9.77 -23.00
N MET A 348 -2.20 8.67 -23.64
CA MET A 348 -2.80 7.34 -23.47
C MET A 348 -2.57 6.80 -22.05
N ALA A 349 -1.37 6.96 -21.49
CA ALA A 349 -1.09 6.60 -20.10
C ALA A 349 -1.97 7.40 -19.11
N ALA A 350 -2.19 8.69 -19.38
CA ALA A 350 -3.01 9.56 -18.55
C ALA A 350 -4.51 9.16 -18.48
N VAL A 351 -5.02 8.42 -19.47
CA VAL A 351 -6.42 7.96 -19.52
C VAL A 351 -6.57 6.45 -19.33
N LEU A 352 -5.46 5.72 -19.12
CA LEU A 352 -5.47 4.26 -18.96
C LEU A 352 -6.34 3.82 -17.77
N GLY A 353 -6.43 4.66 -16.73
CA GLY A 353 -7.28 4.41 -15.56
C GLY A 353 -8.76 4.71 -15.75
N MET A 354 -9.20 5.18 -16.91
CA MET A 354 -10.60 5.56 -17.15
C MET A 354 -11.44 4.34 -17.52
N PRO A 355 -12.61 4.13 -16.87
CA PRO A 355 -13.55 3.13 -17.33
C PRO A 355 -14.15 3.52 -18.69
N PRO A 356 -14.62 2.55 -19.49
CA PRO A 356 -15.36 2.82 -20.72
C PRO A 356 -16.54 3.78 -20.49
N PHE A 357 -16.87 4.58 -21.51
CA PHE A 357 -18.05 5.44 -21.49
C PHE A 357 -19.29 4.67 -21.93
N GLU A 358 -20.40 4.92 -21.25
CA GLU A 358 -21.75 4.58 -21.70
C GLU A 358 -22.34 5.73 -22.53
N PRO A 359 -23.32 5.48 -23.42
CA PRO A 359 -23.93 6.54 -24.23
C PRO A 359 -24.50 7.70 -23.42
N ALA A 360 -25.05 7.43 -22.24
CA ALA A 360 -25.60 8.45 -21.34
C ALA A 360 -24.52 9.36 -20.74
N ASP A 361 -23.29 8.87 -20.58
CA ASP A 361 -22.17 9.65 -20.03
C ASP A 361 -21.79 10.83 -20.94
N LEU A 362 -22.03 10.67 -22.24
CA LEU A 362 -21.61 11.61 -23.28
C LEU A 362 -22.62 12.74 -23.52
N LEU A 363 -23.71 12.79 -22.76
CA LEU A 363 -24.74 13.82 -22.83
C LEU A 363 -24.45 14.97 -21.86
N ASP A 364 -24.87 16.17 -22.21
CA ASP A 364 -24.65 17.40 -21.44
C ASP A 364 -25.45 17.50 -20.12
N ASP A 365 -26.44 16.63 -19.92
CA ASP A 365 -27.21 16.49 -18.67
C ASP A 365 -26.62 15.46 -17.67
N CYS A 366 -25.63 14.66 -18.08
CA CYS A 366 -24.97 13.67 -17.23
C CYS A 366 -23.63 14.16 -16.65
N ASP A 367 -23.61 14.54 -15.37
CA ASP A 367 -22.37 15.01 -14.72
C ASP A 367 -21.43 13.91 -14.21
N LEU A 368 -21.86 12.65 -14.21
CA LEU A 368 -21.11 11.53 -13.59
C LEU A 368 -19.70 11.36 -14.17
N ARG A 369 -19.53 11.54 -15.49
CA ARG A 369 -18.26 11.32 -16.20
C ARG A 369 -17.69 12.59 -16.83
N LYS A 370 -18.20 13.76 -16.41
CA LYS A 370 -17.76 15.06 -16.93
C LYS A 370 -16.24 15.25 -16.84
N GLY A 371 -15.65 14.95 -15.69
CA GLY A 371 -14.20 15.10 -15.47
C GLY A 371 -13.36 14.21 -16.38
N ASP A 372 -13.78 12.96 -16.63
CA ASP A 372 -13.08 12.04 -17.52
C ASP A 372 -13.14 12.51 -18.98
N ILE A 373 -14.30 13.00 -19.43
CA ILE A 373 -14.48 13.54 -20.78
C ILE A 373 -13.62 14.80 -20.96
N GLU A 374 -13.62 15.70 -19.97
CA GLU A 374 -12.79 16.91 -19.98
C GLU A 374 -11.29 16.56 -20.01
N ARG A 375 -10.87 15.55 -19.24
CA ARG A 375 -9.50 15.04 -19.23
C ARG A 375 -9.12 14.42 -20.58
N MET A 376 -10.00 13.58 -21.16
CA MET A 376 -9.81 12.98 -22.49
C MET A 376 -9.60 14.05 -23.56
N VAL A 377 -10.48 15.06 -23.61
CA VAL A 377 -10.39 16.18 -24.56
C VAL A 377 -9.11 17.00 -24.32
N LEU A 378 -8.77 17.26 -23.06
CA LEU A 378 -7.55 17.99 -22.70
C LEU A 378 -6.30 17.27 -23.22
N GLU A 379 -6.18 15.96 -23.02
CA GLU A 379 -5.01 15.18 -23.45
C GLU A 379 -4.91 15.14 -24.98
N VAL A 380 -6.01 14.87 -25.69
CA VAL A 380 -6.03 14.88 -27.16
C VAL A 380 -5.65 16.24 -27.73
N THR A 381 -6.22 17.31 -27.17
CA THR A 381 -5.90 18.65 -27.64
C THR A 381 -4.45 19.01 -27.35
N THR A 382 -3.92 18.66 -26.17
CA THR A 382 -2.50 18.86 -25.80
C THR A 382 -1.53 18.26 -26.82
N VAL A 383 -1.80 17.04 -27.30
CA VAL A 383 -0.97 16.40 -28.33
C VAL A 383 -1.04 17.18 -29.64
N LEU A 384 -2.24 17.53 -30.09
CA LEU A 384 -2.44 18.28 -31.34
C LEU A 384 -1.78 19.67 -31.35
N PHE A 385 -1.48 20.23 -30.17
CA PHE A 385 -0.78 21.51 -30.02
C PHE A 385 0.73 21.43 -30.19
N GLY A 386 1.36 20.26 -30.02
CA GLY A 386 2.80 20.08 -30.27
C GLY A 386 3.71 21.14 -29.61
N GLY A 387 3.38 21.62 -28.40
CA GLY A 387 4.17 22.63 -27.68
C GLY A 387 3.93 24.09 -28.10
N GLN A 388 2.95 24.38 -28.96
CA GLN A 388 2.46 25.75 -29.16
C GLN A 388 1.82 26.27 -27.87
N ARG A 389 1.98 27.56 -27.56
CA ARG A 389 1.22 28.18 -26.46
C ARG A 389 -0.26 27.91 -26.72
N LEU A 390 -0.89 27.11 -25.86
CA LEU A 390 -2.34 27.15 -25.68
C LEU A 390 -2.71 28.63 -25.70
N TYR A 391 -3.52 29.09 -26.65
CA TYR A 391 -4.18 30.38 -26.47
C TYR A 391 -5.09 30.18 -25.26
N PRO A 392 -4.72 30.62 -24.05
CA PRO A 392 -5.54 30.45 -22.88
C PRO A 392 -6.46 31.66 -22.87
N GLN A 393 -7.27 31.78 -23.91
CA GLN A 393 -8.50 32.51 -23.76
C GLN A 393 -9.55 31.44 -23.98
N VAL A 394 -10.03 30.89 -22.86
CA VAL A 394 -11.47 30.62 -22.76
C VAL A 394 -12.11 31.93 -23.21
N ARG A 395 -12.37 32.08 -24.50
CA ARG A 395 -13.18 33.18 -25.01
C ARG A 395 -14.54 32.95 -24.37
N VAL A 396 -15.14 34.00 -23.83
CA VAL A 396 -16.54 33.95 -23.45
C VAL A 396 -17.30 33.57 -24.72
N ASP A 397 -17.72 32.33 -24.78
CA ASP A 397 -18.46 31.79 -25.91
C ASP A 397 -19.95 31.86 -25.53
N PRO A 398 -20.79 32.53 -26.33
CA PRO A 398 -22.21 32.64 -26.04
C PRO A 398 -22.94 31.30 -26.15
N ASP A 399 -22.39 30.35 -26.90
CA ASP A 399 -23.06 29.09 -27.21
C ASP A 399 -22.51 27.90 -26.38
N PHE A 400 -21.29 27.99 -25.82
CA PHE A 400 -20.65 26.91 -25.03
C PHE A 400 -19.96 27.39 -23.75
N ASP A 401 -19.77 26.48 -22.79
CA ASP A 401 -19.08 26.74 -21.52
C ASP A 401 -17.56 26.78 -21.65
N VAL A 402 -16.98 25.86 -22.41
CA VAL A 402 -15.53 25.74 -22.60
C VAL A 402 -15.22 25.55 -24.07
N VAL A 403 -14.21 26.27 -24.58
CA VAL A 403 -13.77 26.20 -25.98
C VAL A 403 -12.24 26.18 -26.03
N ARG A 404 -11.66 25.19 -26.74
CA ARG A 404 -10.21 24.99 -26.90
C ARG A 404 -9.82 25.00 -28.38
N TYR A 405 -9.09 26.02 -28.83
CA TYR A 405 -8.76 26.23 -30.25
C TYR A 405 -7.54 25.46 -30.71
N VAL A 406 -7.64 24.66 -31.77
CA VAL A 406 -6.57 23.98 -32.50
C VAL A 406 -6.32 24.66 -33.85
N GLN A 407 -5.07 24.99 -34.17
CA GLN A 407 -4.71 25.60 -35.45
C GLN A 407 -4.69 24.55 -36.60
N VAL A 408 -5.17 24.97 -37.77
CA VAL A 408 -5.10 24.21 -39.03
C VAL A 408 -3.83 24.62 -39.79
N THR A 409 -2.67 24.10 -39.36
CA THR A 409 -1.36 24.43 -39.96
C THR A 409 -1.27 23.99 -41.44
N PRO A 410 -0.67 24.80 -42.34
CA PRO A 410 0.03 26.08 -42.11
C PRO A 410 -0.86 27.32 -42.20
N PHE A 411 -2.18 27.16 -42.24
CA PHE A 411 -3.11 28.27 -42.42
C PHE A 411 -3.44 28.96 -41.10
N ASP A 412 -3.76 30.25 -41.20
CA ASP A 412 -4.34 31.03 -40.10
C ASP A 412 -5.84 30.71 -39.97
N THR A 413 -6.13 29.43 -39.70
CA THR A 413 -7.49 28.88 -39.57
C THR A 413 -7.54 28.04 -38.32
N HIS A 414 -8.62 28.15 -37.57
CA HIS A 414 -8.77 27.50 -36.26
C HIS A 414 -10.03 26.65 -36.24
N VAL A 415 -9.88 25.45 -35.70
CA VAL A 415 -10.98 24.60 -35.23
C VAL A 415 -10.97 24.69 -33.71
N ALA A 416 -12.08 24.47 -33.02
CA ALA A 416 -12.09 24.39 -31.58
C ALA A 416 -12.82 23.14 -31.09
N ILE A 417 -12.36 22.58 -29.98
CA ILE A 417 -13.12 21.57 -29.24
C ILE A 417 -13.92 22.31 -28.16
N ALA A 418 -15.24 22.26 -28.27
CA ALA A 418 -16.17 22.96 -27.40
C ALA A 418 -16.97 21.96 -26.56
N SER A 419 -17.33 22.35 -25.33
CA SER A 419 -18.14 21.52 -24.43
C SER A 419 -19.16 22.33 -23.64
N GLY A 420 -20.27 21.67 -23.28
CA GLY A 420 -21.35 22.27 -22.48
C GLY A 420 -22.12 23.31 -23.30
N ARG A 421 -22.97 22.85 -24.21
CA ARG A 421 -23.80 23.75 -25.04
C ARG A 421 -24.83 24.43 -24.14
N LYS A 422 -25.00 25.75 -24.30
CA LYS A 422 -25.87 26.58 -23.43
C LYS A 422 -27.34 26.62 -23.87
N GLU A 423 -27.60 26.38 -25.15
CA GLU A 423 -28.94 26.40 -25.72
C GLU A 423 -29.28 25.04 -26.33
N HIS A 424 -30.48 24.53 -25.99
CA HIS A 424 -31.02 23.27 -26.52
C HIS A 424 -32.34 23.55 -27.24
N PRO A 425 -32.31 23.85 -28.56
CA PRO A 425 -33.53 24.17 -29.32
C PRO A 425 -34.58 23.06 -29.28
N SER A 426 -34.14 21.81 -29.11
CA SER A 426 -35.00 20.62 -29.03
C SER A 426 -35.52 20.33 -27.63
N GLY A 427 -34.96 20.98 -26.59
CA GLY A 427 -35.22 20.65 -25.19
C GLY A 427 -34.75 19.27 -24.75
N ARG A 428 -34.00 18.55 -25.57
CA ARG A 428 -33.43 17.23 -25.26
C ARG A 428 -31.95 17.35 -24.90
N PRO A 429 -31.40 16.40 -24.13
CA PRO A 429 -29.98 16.30 -23.91
C PRO A 429 -29.23 16.18 -25.24
N GLU A 430 -28.13 16.92 -25.36
CA GLU A 430 -27.30 16.93 -26.56
C GLU A 430 -25.90 16.38 -26.27
N PRO A 431 -25.10 16.06 -27.30
CA PRO A 431 -23.71 15.67 -27.09
C PRO A 431 -22.95 16.69 -26.25
N ARG A 432 -22.15 16.22 -25.30
CA ARG A 432 -21.39 17.09 -24.40
C ARG A 432 -20.24 17.80 -25.09
N VAL A 433 -19.66 17.21 -26.13
CA VAL A 433 -18.45 17.71 -26.80
C VAL A 433 -18.68 17.88 -28.31
N TRP A 434 -18.13 18.97 -28.85
CA TRP A 434 -18.34 19.43 -30.22
C TRP A 434 -17.03 19.85 -30.87
N ILE A 435 -16.93 19.67 -32.19
CA ILE A 435 -15.89 20.25 -33.04
C ILE A 435 -16.49 21.48 -33.72
N ARG A 436 -15.87 22.65 -33.52
CA ARG A 436 -16.41 23.95 -33.86
C ARG A 436 -15.49 24.75 -34.78
N VAL A 437 -16.07 25.56 -35.67
CA VAL A 437 -15.36 26.61 -36.42
C VAL A 437 -16.07 27.95 -36.18
N HIS A 438 -15.31 29.01 -35.89
CA HIS A 438 -15.84 30.35 -35.64
C HIS A 438 -15.98 31.17 -36.94
N ASN A 439 -16.95 32.09 -36.96
CA ASN A 439 -17.19 32.98 -38.11
C ASN A 439 -16.00 33.89 -38.43
N ASP A 440 -15.20 34.27 -37.44
CA ASP A 440 -14.04 35.15 -37.58
C ASP A 440 -12.77 34.43 -38.06
N THR A 441 -12.84 33.11 -38.29
CA THR A 441 -11.74 32.32 -38.81
C THR A 441 -11.51 32.64 -40.30
N ARG A 442 -10.25 32.85 -40.73
CA ARG A 442 -9.91 33.33 -42.09
C ARG A 442 -10.57 32.57 -43.24
N HIS A 443 -10.69 31.25 -43.14
CA HIS A 443 -11.31 30.39 -44.16
C HIS A 443 -12.61 29.73 -43.65
N ALA A 444 -13.41 30.44 -42.84
CA ALA A 444 -14.60 29.91 -42.21
C ALA A 444 -15.61 29.31 -43.21
N ALA A 445 -15.84 29.94 -44.36
CA ALA A 445 -16.78 29.43 -45.37
C ALA A 445 -16.39 28.03 -45.89
N ILE A 446 -15.13 27.85 -46.30
CA ILE A 446 -14.59 26.55 -46.73
C ILE A 446 -14.70 25.52 -45.60
N ALA A 447 -14.34 25.92 -44.39
CA ALA A 447 -14.42 25.04 -43.24
C ALA A 447 -15.86 24.62 -42.90
N PHE A 448 -16.85 25.51 -43.07
CA PHE A 448 -18.26 25.19 -42.89
C PHE A 448 -18.77 24.17 -43.90
N ASP A 449 -18.37 24.29 -45.17
CA ASP A 449 -18.76 23.33 -46.20
C ASP A 449 -18.17 21.94 -45.89
N VAL A 450 -16.93 21.91 -45.38
CA VAL A 450 -16.32 20.67 -44.90
C VAL A 450 -17.08 20.07 -43.71
N LEU A 451 -17.52 20.88 -42.73
CA LEU A 451 -18.31 20.37 -41.60
C LEU A 451 -19.66 19.79 -42.06
N GLU A 452 -20.35 20.46 -42.98
CA GLU A 452 -21.63 19.97 -43.57
C GLU A 452 -21.42 18.66 -44.35
N HIS A 453 -20.25 18.48 -44.99
CA HIS A 453 -19.91 17.23 -45.66
C HIS A 453 -19.57 16.09 -44.67
N LEU A 454 -18.85 16.40 -43.59
CA LEU A 454 -18.36 15.40 -42.63
C LEU A 454 -19.43 14.93 -41.62
N ALA A 455 -20.46 15.74 -41.38
CA ALA A 455 -21.58 15.37 -40.52
C ALA A 455 -22.90 15.95 -41.08
N PRO A 456 -23.40 15.39 -42.21
CA PRO A 456 -24.63 15.86 -42.81
C PRO A 456 -25.79 15.85 -41.80
N GLU A 457 -26.58 16.92 -41.80
CA GLU A 457 -27.76 17.10 -40.92
C GLU A 457 -27.45 17.22 -39.42
N GLN A 458 -26.18 17.12 -39.01
CA GLN A 458 -25.75 17.23 -37.61
C GLN A 458 -25.04 18.54 -37.30
N VAL A 459 -24.96 19.46 -38.27
CA VAL A 459 -24.33 20.76 -38.08
C VAL A 459 -25.20 21.68 -37.24
N ALA A 460 -24.78 21.93 -36.01
CA ALA A 460 -25.34 22.96 -35.16
C ALA A 460 -24.86 24.35 -35.61
N ARG A 461 -25.81 25.24 -35.90
CA ARG A 461 -25.53 26.64 -36.22
C ARG A 461 -25.70 27.47 -34.95
N GLY A 462 -24.58 28.01 -34.46
CA GLY A 462 -24.54 28.91 -33.31
C GLY A 462 -24.46 30.37 -33.73
N THR A 463 -24.49 31.27 -32.76
CA THR A 463 -24.41 32.72 -33.01
C THR A 463 -23.04 33.15 -33.55
N VAL A 464 -21.98 32.44 -33.17
CA VAL A 464 -20.58 32.79 -33.52
C VAL A 464 -19.86 31.74 -34.39
N GLY A 465 -20.57 30.74 -34.91
CA GLY A 465 -19.95 29.72 -35.77
C GLY A 465 -20.84 28.51 -36.06
N ARG A 466 -20.22 27.45 -36.60
CA ARG A 466 -20.86 26.15 -36.83
C ARG A 466 -20.10 25.05 -36.07
N ALA A 467 -20.82 24.04 -35.61
CA ALA A 467 -20.24 22.92 -34.89
C ALA A 467 -20.87 21.59 -35.28
N ILE A 468 -20.11 20.51 -35.14
CA ILE A 468 -20.58 19.13 -35.29
C ILE A 468 -20.28 18.35 -34.01
N PRO A 469 -21.07 17.33 -33.64
CA PRO A 469 -20.78 16.50 -32.49
C PRO A 469 -19.41 15.82 -32.61
N LEU A 470 -18.64 15.79 -31.52
CA LEU A 470 -17.45 14.96 -31.44
C LEU A 470 -17.89 13.52 -31.11
N ALA A 471 -17.73 12.61 -32.07
CA ALA A 471 -18.06 11.20 -31.87
C ALA A 471 -17.03 10.54 -30.93
N ILE A 472 -17.36 10.47 -29.63
CA ILE A 472 -16.57 9.74 -28.63
C ILE A 472 -17.06 8.28 -28.62
N PRO A 473 -16.18 7.29 -28.87
CA PRO A 473 -16.54 5.88 -28.79
C PRO A 473 -17.02 5.46 -27.39
N THR A 474 -18.02 4.59 -27.34
CA THR A 474 -18.52 3.96 -26.11
C THR A 474 -18.02 2.51 -25.99
N GLY A 475 -17.99 1.97 -24.77
CA GLY A 475 -17.62 0.57 -24.52
C GLY A 475 -16.16 0.20 -24.81
N THR A 476 -15.29 1.17 -25.16
CA THR A 476 -13.87 0.95 -25.40
C THR A 476 -13.00 1.48 -24.25
N PRO A 477 -11.83 0.84 -23.98
CA PRO A 477 -10.89 1.34 -22.98
C PRO A 477 -10.41 2.77 -23.28
N GLY A 478 -9.97 3.48 -22.23
CA GLY A 478 -9.50 4.86 -22.32
C GLY A 478 -8.48 5.12 -23.46
N PRO A 479 -7.39 4.34 -23.58
CA PRO A 479 -6.36 4.58 -24.60
C PRO A 479 -6.88 4.46 -26.05
N GLU A 480 -7.73 3.47 -26.34
CA GLU A 480 -8.33 3.30 -27.66
C GLU A 480 -9.37 4.38 -27.96
N THR A 481 -10.15 4.77 -26.96
CA THR A 481 -11.07 5.92 -27.04
C THR A 481 -10.30 7.20 -27.39
N LEU A 482 -9.18 7.45 -26.71
CA LEU A 482 -8.31 8.60 -26.96
C LEU A 482 -7.76 8.63 -28.38
N ARG A 483 -7.23 7.50 -28.86
CA ARG A 483 -6.74 7.35 -30.24
C ARG A 483 -7.80 7.69 -31.27
N ARG A 484 -9.02 7.21 -31.08
CA ARG A 484 -10.14 7.46 -32.01
C ARG A 484 -10.60 8.91 -31.98
N VAL A 485 -10.68 9.51 -30.79
CA VAL A 485 -11.00 10.94 -30.65
C VAL A 485 -9.92 11.81 -31.31
N HIS A 486 -8.64 11.49 -31.09
CA HIS A 486 -7.53 12.15 -31.77
C HIS A 486 -7.62 12.03 -33.29
N ALA A 487 -7.82 10.82 -33.80
CA ALA A 487 -7.96 10.57 -35.25
C ALA A 487 -9.14 11.35 -35.85
N ARG A 488 -10.29 11.42 -35.16
CA ARG A 488 -11.46 12.16 -35.63
C ARG A 488 -11.20 13.66 -35.71
N ILE A 489 -10.52 14.23 -34.72
CA ILE A 489 -10.18 15.67 -34.74
C ILE A 489 -9.16 15.95 -35.84
N ASP A 490 -8.16 15.09 -36.02
CA ASP A 490 -7.17 15.26 -37.10
C ASP A 490 -7.78 15.07 -38.50
N GLU A 491 -8.76 14.18 -38.65
CA GLU A 491 -9.53 14.01 -39.90
C GLU A 491 -10.22 15.32 -40.28
N VAL A 492 -10.96 15.94 -39.35
CA VAL A 492 -11.63 17.22 -39.61
C VAL A 492 -10.61 18.31 -39.95
N ARG A 493 -9.52 18.40 -39.19
CA ARG A 493 -8.43 19.36 -39.45
C ARG A 493 -7.82 19.16 -40.84
N SER A 494 -7.54 17.91 -41.21
CA SER A 494 -6.93 17.54 -42.48
C SER A 494 -7.87 17.77 -43.66
N ALA A 495 -9.17 17.51 -43.50
CA ALA A 495 -10.18 17.79 -44.52
C ALA A 495 -10.30 19.30 -44.79
N ILE A 496 -10.37 20.12 -43.73
CA ILE A 496 -10.38 21.59 -43.86
C ILE A 496 -9.10 22.07 -44.56
N ARG A 497 -7.94 21.58 -44.12
CA ARG A 497 -6.65 21.90 -44.73
C ARG A 497 -6.61 21.55 -46.23
N ALA A 498 -7.08 20.36 -46.58
CA ALA A 498 -7.12 19.90 -47.98
C ALA A 498 -8.05 20.78 -48.83
N ALA A 499 -9.22 21.16 -48.31
CA ALA A 499 -10.16 22.04 -48.98
C ALA A 499 -9.58 23.45 -49.19
N ILE A 500 -8.88 24.02 -48.20
CA ILE A 500 -8.19 25.30 -48.34
C ILE A 500 -7.10 25.22 -49.42
N TYR A 501 -6.31 24.14 -49.44
CA TYR A 501 -5.32 23.93 -50.49
C TYR A 501 -5.94 23.81 -51.89
N ALA A 502 -7.09 23.17 -52.02
CA ALA A 502 -7.80 23.04 -53.30
C ALA A 502 -8.27 24.40 -53.80
N ALA A 503 -8.93 25.19 -52.95
CA ALA A 503 -9.40 26.54 -53.28
C ALA A 503 -8.25 27.46 -53.73
N HIS A 504 -7.12 27.48 -53.01
CA HIS A 504 -5.97 28.29 -53.40
C HIS A 504 -5.34 27.86 -54.75
N ARG A 505 -5.44 26.59 -55.15
CA ARG A 505 -4.95 26.13 -56.46
C ARG A 505 -5.88 26.57 -57.58
N GLU A 506 -7.19 26.55 -57.35
CA GLU A 506 -8.19 27.01 -58.32
C GLU A 506 -8.07 28.52 -58.55
N ASP A 507 -7.92 29.32 -57.49
CA ASP A 507 -7.67 30.76 -57.59
C ASP A 507 -6.38 31.08 -58.38
N SER A 508 -5.32 30.28 -58.17
CA SER A 508 -4.04 30.45 -58.87
C SER A 508 -4.13 30.08 -60.36
N ALA A 509 -5.00 29.13 -60.71
CA ALA A 509 -5.23 28.68 -62.08
C ALA A 509 -6.16 29.63 -62.87
N GLU A 510 -7.07 30.34 -62.20
CA GLU A 510 -7.88 31.40 -62.80
C GLU A 510 -7.07 32.67 -63.12
N ILE A 511 -6.05 32.99 -62.31
CA ILE A 511 -5.17 34.16 -62.55
C ILE A 511 -4.19 33.94 -63.73
N THR A 512 -3.98 32.70 -64.16
CA THR A 512 -3.11 32.37 -65.31
C THR A 512 -3.85 32.16 -66.63
N ARG A 513 -5.17 32.35 -66.66
CA ARG A 513 -5.99 32.45 -67.88
C ARG A 513 -6.35 33.91 -68.16
#